data_AF-A0A357F207-F1
#
_entry.id   AF-A0A357F207-F1
#
_cell.length_a   1.000
_cell.length_b   1.000
_cell.length_c   1.000
_cell.angle_alpha   90.00
_cell.angle_beta   90.00
_cell.angle_gamma   90.00
#
_symmetry.space_group_name_H-M   'P 1'
#
loop_
_entity.id
_entity.type
_entity.pdbx_description
1 polymer ?
#
loop_
_entity_poly.entity_id
_entity_poly.type
_entity_poly.pdbx_seq_one_letter_code
_entity_poly.pdbx_strand_id
1 'polypeptide(L)'
;ILVDASDGTLLWRKNIRSDASTHEARFRVFVQADGSTPADSPAPKSPTTALPGAGTQFAGISPTIVNMSAVQNLTASPNGWIDDCPGGVCTTDQTQTIGNNVVACMDADIDPPAGSTNVCDTSNAFKLDGNGRPTGNPDTNGRNRDFLGTSPRVFDTNFLPPPQGGDPESGQTASGNGSSGNNAVDSFRRGAVTQLFYTTNWFHDKLFALGFDPSAGNFQNNNFAGGGLGNDRVLADAQDGSGTNNANFATPSDGISGRMQMFLFTGPTIDRDGGLDAEIVIHELTHGVSNRLIGNAAGLLWDIGGSMGEGWSDFYALSLLNNSNADDPNGNYATGAYATYKLATL
;
A
#
# COMPACT_ATOMS: atom_id res chain seq x y z
N ILE A 1 11.64 -11.77 25.69
CA ILE A 1 12.70 -11.61 26.71
C ILE A 1 13.85 -12.50 26.28
N LEU A 2 15.05 -11.95 26.18
CA LEU A 2 16.28 -12.69 25.94
C LEU A 2 17.02 -12.78 27.28
N VAL A 3 17.42 -13.99 27.65
CA VAL A 3 18.08 -14.28 28.92
C VAL A 3 19.34 -15.06 28.60
N ASP A 4 20.44 -14.69 29.23
CA ASP A 4 21.68 -15.45 29.17
C ASP A 4 21.45 -16.83 29.79
N ALA A 5 21.77 -17.88 29.04
CA ALA A 5 21.49 -19.25 29.44
C ALA A 5 22.41 -19.76 30.55
N SER A 6 23.55 -19.10 30.79
CA SER A 6 24.57 -19.52 31.75
C SER A 6 24.37 -18.91 33.14
N ASP A 7 23.93 -17.66 33.23
CA ASP A 7 23.79 -16.95 34.51
C ASP A 7 22.37 -16.41 34.78
N GLY A 8 21.46 -16.56 33.81
CA GLY A 8 20.09 -16.07 33.94
C GLY A 8 19.98 -14.54 33.85
N THR A 9 21.05 -13.85 33.44
CA THR A 9 21.06 -12.40 33.26
C THR A 9 20.10 -12.01 32.15
N LEU A 10 19.24 -11.04 32.44
CA LEU A 10 18.31 -10.49 31.47
C LEU A 10 19.09 -9.66 30.43
N LEU A 11 19.41 -10.25 29.28
CA LEU A 11 20.14 -9.57 28.20
C LEU A 11 19.25 -8.56 27.47
N TRP A 12 17.95 -8.87 27.33
CA TRP A 12 17.01 -7.97 26.68
C TRP A 12 15.57 -8.23 27.11
N ARG A 13 14.80 -7.16 27.30
CA ARG A 13 13.37 -7.23 27.62
C ARG A 13 12.60 -6.30 26.67
N LYS A 14 11.69 -6.86 25.87
CA LYS A 14 10.66 -6.07 25.17
C LYS A 14 9.50 -5.84 26.12
N ASN A 15 9.22 -4.59 26.46
CA ASN A 15 8.00 -4.26 27.18
C ASN A 15 6.85 -4.19 26.18
N ILE A 16 6.14 -5.30 26.01
CA ILE A 16 5.01 -5.36 25.08
C ILE A 16 3.91 -4.36 25.47
N ARG A 17 3.84 -3.90 26.74
CA ARG A 17 2.88 -2.85 27.15
C ARG A 17 3.29 -1.43 26.79
N SER A 18 4.56 -1.14 26.50
CA SER A 18 4.93 0.21 26.05
C SER A 18 4.69 0.40 24.56
N ASP A 19 4.77 -0.67 23.78
CA ASP A 19 4.82 -0.57 22.33
C ASP A 19 3.70 -1.31 21.62
N ALA A 20 2.90 -2.16 22.29
CA ALA A 20 1.74 -2.77 21.64
C ALA A 20 0.63 -1.74 21.46
N SER A 21 0.18 -1.57 20.22
CA SER A 21 -0.96 -0.72 19.92
C SER A 21 -2.17 -1.15 20.73
N THR A 22 -2.76 -0.18 21.42
CA THR A 22 -3.99 -0.29 22.20
C THR A 22 -5.16 0.38 21.51
N HIS A 23 -4.91 1.08 20.40
CA HIS A 23 -5.89 1.84 19.68
C HIS A 23 -6.25 1.17 18.35
N GLU A 24 -7.53 0.94 18.10
CA GLU A 24 -8.00 0.36 16.85
C GLU A 24 -8.08 1.39 15.71
N ALA A 25 -7.71 0.93 14.51
CA ALA A 25 -7.95 1.63 13.25
C ALA A 25 -8.67 0.67 12.31
N ARG A 26 -9.50 1.21 11.41
CA ARG A 26 -10.32 0.40 10.49
C ARG A 26 -10.20 0.95 9.08
N PHE A 27 -10.09 0.06 8.10
CA PHE A 27 -9.86 0.40 6.71
C PHE A 27 -10.96 -0.19 5.84
N ARG A 28 -11.53 0.61 4.93
CA ARG A 28 -12.44 0.10 3.89
C ARG A 28 -11.62 -0.18 2.63
N VAL A 29 -11.30 -1.45 2.38
CA VAL A 29 -10.33 -1.91 1.36
C VAL A 29 -10.79 -3.16 0.64
N PHE A 30 -10.23 -3.43 -0.54
CA PHE A 30 -10.45 -4.67 -1.29
C PHE A 30 -9.56 -5.77 -0.72
N VAL A 31 -10.19 -6.81 -0.18
CA VAL A 31 -9.53 -8.00 0.36
C VAL A 31 -10.21 -9.24 -0.16
N GLN A 32 -9.49 -10.36 -0.14
CA GLN A 32 -9.99 -11.66 -0.51
C GLN A 32 -11.07 -12.17 0.48
N ALA A 33 -11.63 -13.35 0.19
CA ALA A 33 -12.67 -13.95 1.01
C ALA A 33 -12.23 -14.27 2.46
N ASP A 34 -10.93 -14.31 2.72
CA ASP A 34 -10.36 -14.44 4.07
C ASP A 34 -10.54 -13.18 4.94
N GLY A 35 -10.94 -12.06 4.32
CA GLY A 35 -11.14 -10.77 4.98
C GLY A 35 -9.85 -10.04 5.38
N SER A 36 -8.67 -10.51 4.95
CA SER A 36 -7.38 -9.98 5.39
C SER A 36 -6.33 -9.81 4.29
N THR A 37 -6.26 -10.73 3.35
CA THR A 37 -5.29 -10.66 2.25
C THR A 37 -5.78 -9.63 1.25
N PRO A 38 -4.95 -8.66 0.78
CA PRO A 38 -5.32 -7.78 -0.33
C PRO A 38 -5.87 -8.61 -1.49
N ALA A 39 -6.99 -8.20 -2.06
CA ALA A 39 -7.43 -8.79 -3.32
C ALA A 39 -6.47 -8.35 -4.43
N ASP A 40 -6.27 -9.18 -5.46
CA ASP A 40 -5.41 -8.85 -6.61
C ASP A 40 -5.74 -7.47 -7.18
N SER A 41 -7.03 -7.15 -7.24
CA SER A 41 -7.55 -5.84 -7.63
C SER A 41 -9.00 -5.69 -7.19
N PRO A 42 -9.68 -4.56 -7.50
CA PRO A 42 -11.12 -4.45 -7.33
C PRO A 42 -11.94 -5.41 -8.21
N ALA A 43 -11.32 -6.04 -9.22
CA ALA A 43 -11.93 -7.04 -10.08
C ALA A 43 -11.02 -8.26 -10.27
N PRO A 44 -10.78 -9.00 -9.18
CA PRO A 44 -9.78 -10.06 -9.13
C PRO A 44 -10.27 -11.30 -9.88
N LYS A 45 -9.33 -11.98 -10.54
CA LYS A 45 -9.53 -13.31 -11.11
C LYS A 45 -8.19 -13.99 -11.35
N SER A 46 -7.64 -14.54 -10.28
CA SER A 46 -6.49 -15.43 -10.32
C SER A 46 -6.84 -16.74 -9.60
N PRO A 47 -6.53 -17.91 -10.18
CA PRO A 47 -6.15 -18.13 -11.57
C PRO A 47 -7.30 -17.82 -12.57
N THR A 48 -6.94 -17.63 -13.84
CA THR A 48 -7.88 -17.38 -14.94
C THR A 48 -7.62 -18.27 -16.16
N THR A 49 -8.68 -18.52 -16.92
CA THR A 49 -8.59 -19.17 -18.24
C THR A 49 -8.60 -18.14 -19.37
N ALA A 50 -8.69 -16.85 -19.06
CA ALA A 50 -8.60 -15.79 -20.05
C ALA A 50 -7.19 -15.77 -20.65
N LEU A 51 -7.11 -15.61 -21.98
CA LEU A 51 -5.82 -15.44 -22.65
C LEU A 51 -5.32 -14.01 -22.43
N PRO A 52 -3.99 -13.79 -22.37
CA PRO A 52 -3.43 -12.45 -22.46
C PRO A 52 -4.00 -11.70 -23.66
N GLY A 53 -4.42 -10.45 -23.45
CA GLY A 53 -5.03 -9.63 -24.50
C GLY A 53 -6.49 -9.96 -24.86
N ALA A 54 -7.14 -10.89 -24.16
CA ALA A 54 -8.56 -11.21 -24.40
C ALA A 54 -9.54 -10.07 -24.07
N GLY A 55 -9.05 -8.94 -23.53
CA GLY A 55 -9.88 -7.79 -23.18
C GLY A 55 -11.03 -8.16 -22.25
N THR A 56 -10.77 -9.08 -21.31
CA THR A 56 -11.77 -9.59 -20.36
C THR A 56 -11.67 -8.81 -19.06
N GLN A 57 -12.78 -8.20 -18.66
CA GLN A 57 -12.94 -7.61 -17.34
C GLN A 57 -13.78 -8.55 -16.48
N PHE A 58 -13.24 -8.93 -15.33
CA PHE A 58 -13.96 -9.79 -14.38
C PHE A 58 -14.92 -9.00 -13.53
N ALA A 59 -15.88 -9.68 -12.91
CA ALA A 59 -16.81 -9.04 -11.98
C ALA A 59 -16.02 -8.46 -10.80
N GLY A 60 -16.30 -7.21 -10.46
CA GLY A 60 -15.66 -6.63 -9.29
C GLY A 60 -16.21 -7.16 -7.98
N ILE A 61 -15.43 -7.03 -6.91
CA ILE A 61 -15.82 -7.36 -5.53
C ILE A 61 -16.10 -6.11 -4.71
N SER A 62 -16.98 -6.18 -3.71
CA SER A 62 -17.18 -5.03 -2.81
C SER A 62 -16.02 -4.92 -1.82
N PRO A 63 -15.58 -3.71 -1.46
CA PRO A 63 -14.58 -3.54 -0.42
C PRO A 63 -15.16 -3.94 0.96
N THR A 64 -14.29 -4.42 1.83
CA THR A 64 -14.59 -4.90 3.17
C THR A 64 -14.01 -3.95 4.22
N ILE A 65 -14.64 -3.87 5.39
CA ILE A 65 -14.09 -3.16 6.54
C ILE A 65 -13.15 -4.11 7.29
N VAL A 66 -11.86 -3.77 7.31
CA VAL A 66 -10.83 -4.55 7.98
C VAL A 66 -10.36 -3.81 9.23
N ASN A 67 -10.38 -4.50 10.37
CA ASN A 67 -9.84 -3.97 11.62
C ASN A 67 -8.32 -4.23 11.66
N MET A 68 -7.53 -3.17 11.91
CA MET A 68 -6.07 -3.25 12.00
C MET A 68 -5.62 -4.31 13.03
N SER A 69 -6.28 -4.37 14.19
CA SER A 69 -6.00 -5.32 15.26
C SER A 69 -6.17 -6.79 14.86
N ALA A 70 -6.94 -7.07 13.79
CA ALA A 70 -7.15 -8.41 13.29
C ALA A 70 -6.09 -8.85 12.26
N VAL A 71 -5.36 -7.91 11.66
CA VAL A 71 -4.47 -8.19 10.51
C VAL A 71 -3.01 -7.83 10.76
N GLN A 72 -2.72 -6.90 11.67
CA GLN A 72 -1.36 -6.51 11.99
C GLN A 72 -0.59 -7.64 12.67
N ASN A 73 0.70 -7.74 12.36
CA ASN A 73 1.63 -8.59 13.10
C ASN A 73 2.27 -7.77 14.23
N LEU A 74 1.91 -8.07 15.48
CA LEU A 74 2.42 -7.35 16.67
C LEU A 74 3.96 -7.45 16.87
N THR A 75 4.62 -8.39 16.20
CA THR A 75 6.09 -8.45 16.22
C THR A 75 6.68 -7.44 15.25
N ALA A 76 6.13 -7.37 14.03
CA ALA A 76 6.58 -6.50 12.94
C ALA A 76 6.15 -5.04 13.15
N SER A 77 4.89 -4.86 13.51
CA SER A 77 4.20 -3.58 13.73
C SER A 77 3.68 -3.49 15.16
N PRO A 78 4.56 -3.46 16.19
CA PRO A 78 4.14 -3.46 17.58
C PRO A 78 3.21 -2.26 17.87
N ASN A 79 3.58 -1.06 17.42
CA ASN A 79 2.79 0.17 17.61
C ASN A 79 1.61 0.30 16.64
N GLY A 80 1.26 -0.78 15.93
CA GLY A 80 0.25 -0.81 14.90
C GLY A 80 0.71 -0.20 13.58
N TRP A 81 -0.14 -0.28 12.57
CA TRP A 81 0.11 0.36 11.26
C TRP A 81 -0.07 1.87 11.33
N ILE A 82 -0.93 2.36 12.22
CA ILE A 82 -1.04 3.76 12.60
C ILE A 82 -0.71 3.84 14.08
N ASP A 83 0.25 4.70 14.43
CA ASP A 83 0.74 4.82 15.79
C ASP A 83 -0.37 5.17 16.80
N ASP A 84 -0.21 4.68 18.03
CA ASP A 84 -1.06 5.04 19.16
C ASP A 84 -0.94 6.53 19.53
N CYS A 85 -2.03 7.13 19.98
CA CYS A 85 -2.07 8.55 20.36
C CYS A 85 -1.37 8.78 21.72
N PRO A 86 -0.20 9.45 21.76
CA PRO A 86 0.54 9.63 23.00
C PRO A 86 -0.26 10.47 23.99
N GLY A 87 -0.42 10.00 25.23
CA GLY A 87 -1.20 10.71 26.26
C GLY A 87 -2.69 10.86 25.93
N GLY A 88 -3.22 10.07 24.98
CA GLY A 88 -4.63 10.10 24.57
C GLY A 88 -4.99 11.21 23.60
N VAL A 89 -4.02 12.03 23.15
CA VAL A 89 -4.24 13.12 22.19
C VAL A 89 -3.51 12.78 20.90
N CYS A 90 -4.25 12.64 19.80
CA CYS A 90 -3.69 12.31 18.50
C CYS A 90 -3.22 13.58 17.77
N THR A 91 -2.06 13.51 17.13
CA THR A 91 -1.63 14.52 16.15
C THR A 91 -2.03 14.10 14.73
N THR A 92 -1.57 14.83 13.72
CA THR A 92 -1.71 14.43 12.31
C THR A 92 -1.15 13.04 12.06
N ASP A 93 -0.04 12.68 12.71
CA ASP A 93 0.66 11.42 12.49
C ASP A 93 -0.12 10.20 13.02
N GLN A 94 -0.99 10.39 14.00
CA GLN A 94 -1.82 9.30 14.54
C GLN A 94 -3.23 9.26 13.95
N THR A 95 -3.51 10.12 12.96
CA THR A 95 -4.86 10.24 12.37
C THR A 95 -4.88 10.10 10.86
N GLN A 96 -3.72 9.93 10.24
CA GLN A 96 -3.55 9.91 8.79
C GLN A 96 -2.92 8.58 8.33
N THR A 97 -2.82 8.37 7.02
CA THR A 97 -2.11 7.25 6.37
C THR A 97 -0.60 7.37 6.50
N ILE A 98 -0.14 7.46 7.74
CA ILE A 98 1.26 7.57 8.16
C ILE A 98 1.44 6.67 9.38
N GLY A 99 2.51 5.89 9.34
CA GLY A 99 2.89 5.04 10.45
C GLY A 99 4.37 4.72 10.40
N ASN A 100 4.73 3.66 11.11
CA ASN A 100 6.11 3.22 11.21
C ASN A 100 6.65 2.63 9.90
N ASN A 101 5.83 1.91 9.13
CA ASN A 101 6.32 1.16 7.97
C ASN A 101 6.17 1.94 6.66
N VAL A 102 5.18 2.83 6.59
CA VAL A 102 4.84 3.57 5.37
C VAL A 102 4.18 4.92 5.68
N VAL A 103 4.45 5.90 4.83
CA VAL A 103 3.62 7.09 4.60
C VAL A 103 3.00 6.92 3.22
N ALA A 104 1.67 6.86 3.13
CA ALA A 104 0.98 6.85 1.85
C ALA A 104 0.27 8.18 1.64
N CYS A 105 0.44 8.79 0.47
CA CYS A 105 -0.22 10.05 0.14
C CYS A 105 -0.50 10.23 -1.34
N MET A 106 -1.36 11.18 -1.62
CA MET A 106 -1.68 11.66 -2.96
C MET A 106 -0.55 12.53 -3.52
N ASP A 107 -0.25 12.33 -4.80
CA ASP A 107 0.85 13.02 -5.49
C ASP A 107 0.53 13.32 -6.97
N ALA A 108 -0.68 13.77 -7.29
CA ALA A 108 -1.09 13.96 -8.67
C ALA A 108 -0.52 15.20 -9.36
N ASP A 109 0.10 16.14 -8.65
CA ASP A 109 0.84 17.19 -9.34
C ASP A 109 2.14 16.65 -9.99
N ILE A 110 2.51 17.26 -11.12
CA ILE A 110 3.77 16.95 -11.79
C ILE A 110 4.87 17.68 -11.03
N ASP A 111 5.32 17.08 -9.94
CA ASP A 111 6.46 17.57 -9.18
C ASP A 111 7.79 17.20 -9.88
N PRO A 112 8.91 17.93 -9.61
CA PRO A 112 10.15 17.80 -10.38
C PRO A 112 10.75 16.39 -10.32
N PRO A 113 11.57 15.99 -11.32
CA PRO A 113 11.94 14.59 -11.58
C PRO A 113 12.57 13.84 -10.39
N ALA A 114 12.47 12.51 -10.46
CA ALA A 114 12.97 11.54 -9.48
C ALA A 114 14.26 11.97 -8.77
N GLY A 115 14.18 12.13 -7.43
CA GLY A 115 15.27 12.60 -6.57
C GLY A 115 15.03 13.97 -5.94
N SER A 116 13.97 14.69 -6.32
CA SER A 116 13.41 15.77 -5.51
C SER A 116 12.76 15.21 -4.24
N THR A 117 12.67 15.99 -3.16
CA THR A 117 11.78 15.66 -2.04
C THR A 117 10.35 15.81 -2.55
N ASN A 118 9.87 14.81 -3.25
CA ASN A 118 8.49 14.76 -3.64
C ASN A 118 7.63 14.77 -2.39
N VAL A 119 6.80 15.81 -2.26
CA VAL A 119 6.01 16.06 -1.05
C VAL A 119 4.58 15.90 -1.45
N CYS A 120 3.87 14.99 -0.78
CA CYS A 120 2.42 14.83 -0.83
C CYS A 120 1.68 16.12 -1.22
N ASP A 121 0.78 16.04 -2.18
CA ASP A 121 0.08 17.17 -2.79
C ASP A 121 -0.41 18.18 -1.74
N THR A 122 0.10 19.40 -1.84
CA THR A 122 -0.38 20.54 -1.04
C THR A 122 -1.16 21.56 -1.87
N SER A 123 -1.13 21.43 -3.20
CA SER A 123 -1.80 22.32 -4.14
C SER A 123 -3.32 22.09 -4.12
N ASN A 124 -4.12 23.16 -4.08
CA ASN A 124 -5.58 23.04 -3.94
C ASN A 124 -6.30 22.25 -5.06
N ALA A 125 -5.63 22.00 -6.18
CA ALA A 125 -6.17 21.23 -7.32
C ALA A 125 -6.13 19.69 -7.10
N PHE A 126 -5.21 19.22 -6.25
CA PHE A 126 -4.98 17.80 -6.00
C PHE A 126 -4.97 17.43 -4.52
N LYS A 127 -4.85 18.43 -3.65
CA LYS A 127 -4.84 18.31 -2.19
C LYS A 127 -6.06 17.55 -1.68
N LEU A 128 -5.78 16.36 -1.14
CA LEU A 128 -6.65 15.68 -0.18
C LEU A 128 -6.54 16.37 1.19
N ASP A 129 -7.30 15.89 2.18
CA ASP A 129 -7.03 16.30 3.55
C ASP A 129 -5.64 15.85 4.02
N GLY A 130 -5.26 16.30 5.22
CA GLY A 130 -3.96 15.92 5.80
C GLY A 130 -2.74 16.27 4.94
N ASN A 131 -2.88 17.23 4.01
CA ASN A 131 -1.87 17.56 3.00
C ASN A 131 -1.51 16.34 2.13
N GLY A 132 -2.51 15.82 1.41
CA GLY A 132 -2.38 14.64 0.54
C GLY A 132 -2.58 13.31 1.27
N ARG A 133 -2.77 13.31 2.59
CA ARG A 133 -2.95 12.10 3.41
C ARG A 133 -4.38 11.99 3.95
N PRO A 134 -5.16 10.97 3.53
CA PRO A 134 -6.44 10.65 4.12
C PRO A 134 -6.34 10.69 5.64
N THR A 135 -7.20 11.47 6.28
CA THR A 135 -7.38 11.45 7.73
C THR A 135 -8.62 10.63 8.08
N GLY A 136 -8.53 9.76 9.08
CA GLY A 136 -9.64 8.91 9.50
C GLY A 136 -10.84 9.69 10.05
N ASN A 137 -11.98 9.02 10.13
CA ASN A 137 -13.14 9.46 10.91
C ASN A 137 -12.90 9.24 12.41
N PRO A 138 -13.51 10.05 13.29
CA PRO A 138 -13.51 9.83 14.72
C PRO A 138 -14.07 8.47 15.09
N ASP A 139 -13.33 7.73 15.90
CA ASP A 139 -13.81 6.53 16.57
C ASP A 139 -14.73 6.90 17.76
N THR A 140 -15.14 5.90 18.54
CA THR A 140 -15.99 6.08 19.73
C THR A 140 -15.37 6.99 20.80
N ASN A 141 -14.06 7.22 20.76
CA ASN A 141 -13.32 8.09 21.67
C ASN A 141 -12.97 9.44 21.01
N GLY A 142 -13.52 9.74 19.83
CA GLY A 142 -13.28 10.98 19.09
C GLY A 142 -11.95 11.03 18.33
N ARG A 143 -11.23 9.91 18.20
CA ARG A 143 -9.91 9.84 17.55
C ARG A 143 -10.07 9.51 16.07
N ASN A 144 -9.49 10.32 15.18
CA ASN A 144 -9.64 10.21 13.73
C ASN A 144 -8.90 9.00 13.12
N ARG A 145 -9.34 7.76 13.39
CA ARG A 145 -8.63 6.51 13.00
C ARG A 145 -9.49 5.52 12.20
N ASP A 146 -10.70 5.91 11.83
CA ASP A 146 -11.62 5.09 11.04
C ASP A 146 -11.71 5.53 9.57
N PHE A 147 -11.03 4.84 8.66
CA PHE A 147 -10.99 5.11 7.22
C PHE A 147 -12.17 4.46 6.49
N LEU A 148 -13.38 4.63 7.03
CA LEU A 148 -14.60 3.90 6.66
C LEU A 148 -15.59 4.68 5.81
N GLY A 149 -15.63 6.01 5.95
CA GLY A 149 -16.68 6.84 5.38
C GLY A 149 -17.82 7.19 6.31
N THR A 150 -18.55 8.23 5.92
CA THR A 150 -19.78 8.84 6.48
C THR A 150 -19.64 9.78 7.68
N SER A 151 -18.57 10.57 7.70
CA SER A 151 -18.46 11.86 8.42
C SER A 151 -17.68 11.86 9.76
N PRO A 152 -16.85 12.89 10.00
CA PRO A 152 -16.46 13.93 9.06
C PRO A 152 -15.25 13.44 8.25
N ARG A 153 -15.51 12.50 7.33
CA ARG A 153 -14.98 12.36 5.96
C ARG A 153 -15.74 11.26 5.24
N VAL A 154 -16.64 11.71 4.36
CA VAL A 154 -17.57 10.86 3.61
C VAL A 154 -16.79 10.08 2.54
N PHE A 155 -16.70 8.77 2.72
CA PHE A 155 -16.41 7.78 1.69
C PHE A 155 -17.71 7.06 1.30
N ASP A 156 -18.79 7.82 1.17
CA ASP A 156 -20.00 7.28 0.56
C ASP A 156 -19.75 7.28 -0.95
N THR A 157 -19.07 6.25 -1.43
CA THR A 157 -18.91 6.06 -2.85
C THR A 157 -19.67 4.81 -3.28
N ASN A 158 -20.92 5.06 -3.65
CA ASN A 158 -21.52 4.33 -4.77
C ASN A 158 -20.62 4.36 -6.04
N PHE A 159 -19.54 5.16 -6.06
CA PHE A 159 -18.39 4.94 -6.94
C PHE A 159 -17.57 3.75 -6.45
N LEU A 160 -17.88 2.60 -7.03
CA LEU A 160 -16.96 1.49 -7.10
C LEU A 160 -16.00 1.78 -8.27
N PRO A 161 -14.68 1.53 -8.13
CA PRO A 161 -13.80 1.59 -9.28
C PRO A 161 -14.38 0.72 -10.40
N PRO A 162 -14.06 1.02 -11.67
CA PRO A 162 -14.36 0.11 -12.77
C PRO A 162 -14.02 -1.33 -12.36
N PRO A 163 -14.90 -2.33 -12.58
CA PRO A 163 -16.07 -2.30 -13.45
C PRO A 163 -17.41 -2.09 -12.76
N GLN A 164 -17.48 -2.01 -11.44
CA GLN A 164 -18.76 -2.15 -10.73
C GLN A 164 -19.58 -0.85 -10.68
N GLY A 165 -18.97 0.27 -11.07
CA GLY A 165 -19.65 1.53 -11.39
C GLY A 165 -20.15 1.63 -12.85
N GLY A 166 -19.97 0.57 -13.65
CA GLY A 166 -20.07 0.61 -15.12
C GLY A 166 -18.77 1.15 -15.72
N ASP A 167 -18.43 0.73 -16.95
CA ASP A 167 -17.69 1.64 -17.82
C ASP A 167 -18.56 2.92 -17.88
N PRO A 168 -18.02 4.12 -17.64
CA PRO A 168 -18.80 5.34 -17.60
C PRO A 168 -19.69 5.45 -18.83
N GLU A 169 -20.99 5.67 -18.61
CA GLU A 169 -21.93 6.01 -19.67
C GLU A 169 -21.40 7.22 -20.46
N SER A 170 -21.68 7.25 -21.77
CA SER A 170 -21.31 8.36 -22.65
C SER A 170 -21.66 9.72 -22.00
N GLY A 171 -20.63 10.49 -21.62
CA GLY A 171 -20.77 11.79 -20.96
C GLY A 171 -20.41 11.84 -19.48
N GLN A 172 -20.02 10.72 -18.85
CA GLN A 172 -19.36 10.73 -17.55
C GLN A 172 -17.85 10.72 -17.71
N THR A 173 -17.22 11.82 -17.31
CA THR A 173 -15.78 11.92 -17.17
C THR A 173 -15.45 11.92 -15.67
N ALA A 174 -14.39 11.21 -15.26
CA ALA A 174 -13.64 11.62 -14.08
C ALA A 174 -12.79 12.87 -14.42
N SER A 175 -13.41 13.89 -15.03
CA SER A 175 -12.76 15.18 -15.25
C SER A 175 -13.28 16.13 -14.18
N GLY A 176 -12.59 16.16 -13.05
CA GLY A 176 -12.79 17.15 -12.03
C GLY A 176 -11.48 17.34 -11.28
N ASN A 177 -11.02 18.57 -11.15
CA ASN A 177 -9.98 18.87 -10.17
C ASN A 177 -10.57 18.62 -8.78
N GLY A 178 -9.83 17.88 -7.95
CA GLY A 178 -10.10 17.82 -6.51
C GLY A 178 -10.08 19.24 -5.96
N SER A 179 -10.95 19.55 -5.01
CA SER A 179 -11.06 20.93 -4.49
C SER A 179 -11.37 20.93 -3.00
N SER A 180 -10.70 20.07 -2.23
CA SER A 180 -10.82 19.93 -0.77
C SER A 180 -12.08 19.19 -0.25
N GLY A 181 -12.16 17.90 -0.55
CA GLY A 181 -12.43 16.88 0.47
C GLY A 181 -13.81 16.24 0.49
N ASN A 182 -14.70 16.56 -0.46
CA ASN A 182 -16.07 16.02 -0.48
C ASN A 182 -16.62 15.67 -1.87
N ASN A 183 -15.83 15.80 -2.95
CA ASN A 183 -16.28 15.40 -4.28
C ASN A 183 -15.96 13.91 -4.56
N ALA A 184 -16.61 13.32 -5.57
CA ALA A 184 -16.44 11.90 -5.89
C ALA A 184 -14.98 11.52 -6.22
N VAL A 185 -14.23 12.42 -6.86
CA VAL A 185 -12.82 12.22 -7.21
C VAL A 185 -11.93 12.18 -5.96
N ASP A 186 -12.14 13.10 -5.01
CA ASP A 186 -11.43 13.12 -3.72
C ASP A 186 -11.73 11.86 -2.91
N SER A 187 -12.99 11.40 -2.90
CA SER A 187 -13.36 10.16 -2.22
C SER A 187 -12.71 8.93 -2.85
N PHE A 188 -12.60 8.88 -4.19
CA PHE A 188 -11.87 7.82 -4.90
C PHE A 188 -10.38 7.83 -4.54
N ARG A 189 -9.72 8.98 -4.67
CA ARG A 189 -8.29 9.16 -4.34
C ARG A 189 -7.97 8.77 -2.90
N ARG A 190 -8.83 9.13 -1.95
CA ARG A 190 -8.66 8.68 -0.56
C ARG A 190 -8.75 7.16 -0.42
N GLY A 191 -9.66 6.52 -1.17
CA GLY A 191 -9.79 5.06 -1.21
C GLY A 191 -8.53 4.41 -1.77
N ALA A 192 -7.98 4.93 -2.87
CA ALA A 192 -6.73 4.48 -3.47
C ALA A 192 -5.55 4.61 -2.50
N VAL A 193 -5.37 5.78 -1.87
CA VAL A 193 -4.31 5.98 -0.86
C VAL A 193 -4.50 5.05 0.35
N THR A 194 -5.74 4.81 0.79
CA THR A 194 -6.04 3.88 1.90
C THR A 194 -5.72 2.43 1.52
N GLN A 195 -6.05 2.00 0.29
CA GLN A 195 -5.68 0.68 -0.23
C GLN A 195 -4.16 0.53 -0.32
N LEU A 196 -3.46 1.53 -0.85
CA LEU A 196 -2.00 1.54 -0.97
C LEU A 196 -1.32 1.44 0.40
N PHE A 197 -1.82 2.20 1.39
CA PHE A 197 -1.36 2.13 2.78
C PHE A 197 -1.59 0.75 3.39
N TYR A 198 -2.77 0.16 3.16
CA TYR A 198 -3.12 -1.17 3.64
C TYR A 198 -2.22 -2.25 3.05
N THR A 199 -2.09 -2.29 1.73
CA THR A 199 -1.28 -3.30 1.01
C THR A 199 0.18 -3.19 1.40
N THR A 200 0.74 -1.97 1.52
CA THR A 200 2.13 -1.78 1.93
C THR A 200 2.41 -2.28 3.35
N ASN A 201 1.54 -1.95 4.32
CA ASN A 201 1.71 -2.44 5.69
C ASN A 201 1.51 -3.96 5.79
N TRP A 202 0.53 -4.51 5.07
CA TRP A 202 0.31 -5.95 5.01
C TRP A 202 1.54 -6.67 4.46
N PHE A 203 2.11 -6.18 3.36
CA PHE A 203 3.33 -6.74 2.76
C PHE A 203 4.53 -6.66 3.71
N HIS A 204 4.74 -5.51 4.37
CA HIS A 204 5.76 -5.36 5.41
C HIS A 204 5.63 -6.46 6.48
N ASP A 205 4.45 -6.64 7.04
CA ASP A 205 4.22 -7.62 8.11
C ASP A 205 4.40 -9.07 7.64
N LYS A 206 4.06 -9.38 6.38
CA LYS A 206 4.32 -10.69 5.76
C LYS A 206 5.82 -10.94 5.59
N LEU A 207 6.55 -9.97 5.04
CA LEU A 207 7.98 -10.14 4.80
C LEU A 207 8.80 -10.13 6.09
N PHE A 208 8.38 -9.38 7.10
CA PHE A 208 8.95 -9.47 8.43
C PHE A 208 8.87 -10.91 8.97
N ALA A 209 7.71 -11.56 8.81
CA ALA A 209 7.55 -12.95 9.23
C ALA A 209 8.42 -13.94 8.42
N LEU A 210 8.82 -13.56 7.21
CA LEU A 210 9.75 -14.30 6.35
C LEU A 210 11.23 -13.93 6.58
N GLY A 211 11.53 -13.00 7.50
CA GLY A 211 12.89 -12.64 7.92
C GLY A 211 13.41 -11.32 7.35
N PHE A 212 12.60 -10.54 6.63
CA PHE A 212 12.95 -9.17 6.24
C PHE A 212 12.64 -8.21 7.40
N ASP A 213 13.45 -8.31 8.45
CA ASP A 213 13.39 -7.50 9.66
C ASP A 213 14.40 -6.33 9.62
N PRO A 214 14.51 -5.49 10.66
CA PRO A 214 15.47 -4.39 10.66
C PRO A 214 16.92 -4.80 10.44
N SER A 215 17.35 -5.97 10.93
CA SER A 215 18.72 -6.42 10.71
C SER A 215 18.97 -6.81 9.25
N ALA A 216 17.93 -7.18 8.52
CA ALA A 216 17.94 -7.41 7.09
C ALA A 216 17.78 -6.12 6.25
N GLY A 217 17.66 -4.95 6.90
CA GLY A 217 17.49 -3.65 6.23
C GLY A 217 16.08 -3.44 5.68
N ASN A 218 15.05 -3.80 6.46
CA ASN A 218 13.67 -3.50 6.11
C ASN A 218 13.35 -1.99 6.24
N PHE A 219 12.17 -1.58 5.77
CA PHE A 219 11.76 -0.18 5.75
C PHE A 219 10.92 0.16 7.00
N GLN A 220 11.52 0.83 7.99
CA GLN A 220 10.84 1.22 9.22
C GLN A 220 11.35 2.59 9.71
N ASN A 221 10.44 3.45 10.16
CA ASN A 221 10.85 4.71 10.81
C ASN A 221 11.60 4.41 12.12
N ASN A 222 11.07 3.50 12.92
CA ASN A 222 11.66 3.02 14.16
C ASN A 222 11.86 1.51 14.10
N ASN A 223 13.08 1.06 14.37
CA ASN A 223 13.45 -0.36 14.38
C ASN A 223 13.16 -0.98 15.76
N PHE A 224 11.87 -1.24 16.03
CA PHE A 224 11.43 -1.77 17.34
C PHE A 224 12.03 -3.14 17.70
N ALA A 225 12.46 -3.93 16.71
CA ALA A 225 13.14 -5.21 16.92
C ALA A 225 14.65 -5.05 17.17
N GLY A 226 15.21 -3.85 16.92
CA GLY A 226 16.65 -3.59 16.93
C GLY A 226 17.36 -4.08 15.67
N GLY A 227 18.58 -3.57 15.43
CA GLY A 227 19.32 -3.80 14.18
C GLY A 227 18.97 -2.78 13.08
N GLY A 228 19.72 -2.80 11.99
CA GLY A 228 19.55 -1.89 10.83
C GLY A 228 19.68 -0.41 11.16
N LEU A 229 19.34 0.41 10.15
CA LEU A 229 19.22 1.86 10.24
C LEU A 229 17.76 2.26 9.95
N GLY A 230 17.06 2.82 10.95
CA GLY A 230 15.69 3.30 10.77
C GLY A 230 15.61 4.66 10.06
N ASN A 231 14.50 5.37 10.24
CA ASN A 231 14.11 6.59 9.51
C ASN A 231 13.94 6.36 8.01
N ASP A 232 13.54 5.16 7.62
CA ASP A 232 13.53 4.75 6.23
C ASP A 232 12.26 4.02 5.79
N ARG A 233 11.14 4.25 6.49
CA ARG A 233 9.81 3.80 6.06
C ARG A 233 9.56 4.11 4.58
N VAL A 234 8.73 3.30 3.94
CA VAL A 234 8.34 3.51 2.54
C VAL A 234 7.58 4.84 2.39
N LEU A 235 7.92 5.61 1.36
CA LEU A 235 7.12 6.72 0.86
C LEU A 235 6.29 6.18 -0.32
N ALA A 236 4.98 6.10 -0.17
CA ALA A 236 4.08 5.51 -1.15
C ALA A 236 3.17 6.58 -1.77
N ASP A 237 3.47 6.93 -3.01
CA ASP A 237 2.82 8.01 -3.73
C ASP A 237 1.73 7.42 -4.64
N ALA A 238 0.48 7.84 -4.39
CA ALA A 238 -0.69 7.40 -5.15
C ALA A 238 -1.01 8.41 -6.25
N GLN A 239 -1.31 7.88 -7.44
CA GLN A 239 -1.60 8.65 -8.66
C GLN A 239 -0.50 9.68 -8.97
N ASP A 240 0.75 9.29 -8.77
CA ASP A 240 1.90 10.16 -8.98
C ASP A 240 1.87 10.79 -10.39
N GLY A 241 1.91 12.12 -10.44
CA GLY A 241 1.68 12.89 -11.67
C GLY A 241 2.83 12.80 -12.68
N SER A 242 4.01 12.32 -12.26
CA SER A 242 5.21 12.27 -13.11
C SER A 242 5.15 11.22 -14.22
N GLY A 243 4.17 10.32 -14.18
CA GLY A 243 4.04 9.22 -15.13
C GLY A 243 2.60 8.72 -15.33
N THR A 244 2.44 7.84 -16.31
CA THR A 244 1.22 7.04 -16.54
C THR A 244 1.62 5.66 -17.05
N ASN A 245 0.73 4.68 -16.97
CA ASN A 245 0.88 3.34 -17.55
C ASN A 245 2.10 2.57 -17.03
N ASN A 246 2.48 2.83 -15.78
CA ASN A 246 3.63 2.20 -15.14
C ASN A 246 3.52 2.31 -13.62
N ALA A 247 4.52 1.80 -12.91
CA ALA A 247 4.85 2.14 -11.54
C ALA A 247 6.38 2.06 -11.38
N ASN A 248 6.91 2.45 -10.23
CA ASN A 248 8.32 2.19 -9.90
C ASN A 248 8.58 2.24 -8.39
N PHE A 249 9.72 1.66 -7.98
CA PHE A 249 10.26 1.77 -6.64
C PHE A 249 11.75 2.15 -6.62
N ALA A 250 12.07 3.32 -6.06
CA ALA A 250 13.43 3.72 -5.78
C ALA A 250 13.91 3.09 -4.46
N THR A 251 14.97 2.29 -4.52
CA THR A 251 15.56 1.64 -3.34
C THR A 251 16.95 2.21 -3.03
N PRO A 252 17.07 3.18 -2.12
CA PRO A 252 18.36 3.56 -1.57
C PRO A 252 18.80 2.57 -0.48
N SER A 253 20.04 2.70 -0.03
CA SER A 253 20.59 1.90 1.07
C SER A 253 19.79 2.07 2.36
N ASP A 254 19.90 1.09 3.25
CA ASP A 254 19.35 1.11 4.62
C ASP A 254 19.54 2.46 5.34
N GLY A 255 18.51 2.94 6.03
CA GLY A 255 18.49 4.26 6.68
C GLY A 255 18.07 5.44 5.79
N ILE A 256 17.74 5.18 4.51
CA ILE A 256 17.12 6.15 3.60
C ILE A 256 15.81 5.56 3.09
N SER A 257 14.72 6.33 3.17
CA SER A 257 13.41 5.88 2.71
C SER A 257 13.42 5.43 1.25
N GLY A 258 12.89 4.23 1.01
CA GLY A 258 12.46 3.82 -0.32
C GLY A 258 11.20 4.58 -0.76
N ARG A 259 11.05 4.79 -2.06
CA ARG A 259 9.92 5.55 -2.63
C ARG A 259 9.22 4.73 -3.70
N MET A 260 7.95 4.44 -3.50
CA MET A 260 7.07 3.78 -4.44
C MET A 260 6.19 4.82 -5.11
N GLN A 261 6.18 4.86 -6.44
CA GLN A 261 5.37 5.78 -7.24
C GLN A 261 4.36 4.97 -8.05
N MET A 262 3.08 5.08 -7.70
CA MET A 262 1.99 4.39 -8.39
C MET A 262 1.30 5.35 -9.36
N PHE A 263 1.22 4.99 -10.64
CA PHE A 263 0.61 5.84 -11.65
C PHE A 263 -0.81 5.44 -12.05
N LEU A 264 -1.49 6.36 -12.72
CA LEU A 264 -2.71 6.06 -13.45
C LEU A 264 -2.40 5.33 -14.76
N PHE A 265 -3.25 4.38 -15.12
CA PHE A 265 -3.23 3.64 -16.38
C PHE A 265 -4.33 4.20 -17.29
N THR A 266 -3.93 4.81 -18.40
CA THR A 266 -4.76 5.58 -19.32
C THR A 266 -5.54 4.65 -20.24
N GLY A 267 -6.64 4.09 -19.73
CA GLY A 267 -7.59 3.33 -20.52
C GLY A 267 -8.13 2.07 -19.82
N PRO A 268 -9.34 1.61 -20.21
CA PRO A 268 -10.35 2.38 -20.95
C PRO A 268 -10.85 3.55 -20.09
N THR A 269 -11.47 4.57 -20.69
CA THR A 269 -12.08 5.65 -19.90
C THR A 269 -13.19 5.09 -19.01
N ILE A 270 -13.21 5.32 -17.70
CA ILE A 270 -12.25 6.09 -16.87
C ILE A 270 -10.98 5.29 -16.55
N ASP A 271 -9.84 5.97 -16.59
CA ASP A 271 -8.50 5.46 -16.27
C ASP A 271 -8.46 4.62 -15.00
N ARG A 272 -7.57 3.62 -15.00
CA ARG A 272 -7.39 2.67 -13.89
C ARG A 272 -6.31 3.16 -12.95
N ASP A 273 -6.52 3.03 -11.66
CA ASP A 273 -5.52 3.38 -10.65
C ASP A 273 -4.63 2.18 -10.33
N GLY A 274 -3.34 2.26 -10.68
CA GLY A 274 -2.38 1.18 -10.41
C GLY A 274 -2.21 0.90 -8.91
N GLY A 275 -2.46 1.88 -8.03
CA GLY A 275 -2.45 1.71 -6.57
C GLY A 275 -3.56 0.81 -6.01
N LEU A 276 -4.55 0.47 -6.84
CA LEU A 276 -5.58 -0.51 -6.50
C LEU A 276 -5.26 -1.93 -6.98
N ASP A 277 -4.22 -2.10 -7.80
CA ASP A 277 -3.77 -3.40 -8.31
C ASP A 277 -2.66 -3.93 -7.40
N ALA A 278 -3.00 -4.87 -6.52
CA ALA A 278 -2.10 -5.37 -5.50
C ALA A 278 -0.90 -6.12 -6.09
N GLU A 279 -1.04 -6.68 -7.30
CA GLU A 279 0.07 -7.32 -8.00
C GLU A 279 1.15 -6.29 -8.34
N ILE A 280 0.76 -5.13 -8.88
CA ILE A 280 1.69 -4.03 -9.19
C ILE A 280 2.29 -3.47 -7.89
N VAL A 281 1.47 -3.20 -6.87
CA VAL A 281 1.99 -2.67 -5.59
C VAL A 281 3.00 -3.61 -4.94
N ILE A 282 2.72 -4.92 -4.89
CA ILE A 282 3.64 -5.90 -4.31
C ILE A 282 4.88 -6.09 -5.18
N HIS A 283 4.74 -6.03 -6.51
CA HIS A 283 5.88 -6.02 -7.43
C HIS A 283 6.85 -4.88 -7.06
N GLU A 284 6.35 -3.65 -6.97
CA GLU A 284 7.17 -2.49 -6.63
C GLU A 284 7.82 -2.60 -5.24
N LEU A 285 7.06 -3.02 -4.22
CA LEU A 285 7.60 -3.22 -2.89
C LEU A 285 8.71 -4.29 -2.86
N THR A 286 8.64 -5.29 -3.74
CA THR A 286 9.65 -6.35 -3.84
C THR A 286 10.95 -5.87 -4.48
N HIS A 287 10.93 -4.84 -5.33
CA HIS A 287 12.17 -4.15 -5.71
C HIS A 287 12.90 -3.60 -4.48
N GLY A 288 12.15 -3.01 -3.53
CA GLY A 288 12.68 -2.59 -2.24
C GLY A 288 13.42 -3.71 -1.50
N VAL A 289 12.79 -4.88 -1.43
CA VAL A 289 13.31 -6.04 -0.70
C VAL A 289 14.56 -6.62 -1.36
N SER A 290 14.46 -6.91 -2.66
CA SER A 290 15.56 -7.51 -3.42
C SER A 290 16.79 -6.59 -3.47
N ASN A 291 16.61 -5.30 -3.68
CA ASN A 291 17.72 -4.34 -3.66
C ASN A 291 18.30 -4.15 -2.25
N ARG A 292 17.50 -4.08 -1.19
CA ARG A 292 18.04 -4.01 0.19
C ARG A 292 18.85 -5.24 0.55
N LEU A 293 18.33 -6.44 0.29
CA LEU A 293 19.01 -7.69 0.60
C LEU A 293 20.28 -7.91 -0.24
N ILE A 294 20.27 -7.51 -1.51
CA ILE A 294 21.37 -7.79 -2.44
C ILE A 294 22.28 -6.56 -2.53
N GLY A 295 23.32 -6.57 -1.70
CA GLY A 295 24.35 -5.54 -1.73
C GLY A 295 23.87 -4.17 -1.25
N ASN A 296 22.76 -4.09 -0.50
CA ASN A 296 22.22 -2.87 0.08
C ASN A 296 22.09 -1.73 -0.95
N ALA A 297 21.32 -2.02 -2.01
CA ALA A 297 21.07 -1.21 -3.21
C ALA A 297 22.19 -1.17 -4.28
N ALA A 298 23.32 -1.85 -4.07
CA ALA A 298 24.43 -1.87 -5.03
C ALA A 298 24.57 -3.18 -5.82
N GLY A 299 23.67 -4.15 -5.63
CA GLY A 299 23.85 -5.52 -6.13
C GLY A 299 23.22 -5.86 -7.48
N LEU A 300 22.16 -5.16 -7.90
CA LEU A 300 21.37 -5.50 -9.10
C LEU A 300 21.65 -4.56 -10.30
N LEU A 301 22.85 -4.00 -10.39
CA LEU A 301 23.21 -2.92 -11.32
C LEU A 301 23.51 -3.34 -12.77
N TRP A 302 23.26 -4.59 -13.13
CA TRP A 302 23.58 -5.16 -14.44
C TRP A 302 22.38 -5.91 -15.01
N ASP A 303 22.29 -6.07 -16.33
CA ASP A 303 21.06 -6.47 -17.02
C ASP A 303 20.38 -7.73 -16.46
N ILE A 304 21.13 -8.81 -16.22
CA ILE A 304 20.52 -10.04 -15.67
C ILE A 304 20.20 -9.86 -14.19
N GLY A 305 20.99 -9.08 -13.44
CA GLY A 305 20.68 -8.69 -12.08
C GLY A 305 19.35 -7.95 -11.98
N GLY A 306 19.16 -6.93 -12.81
CA GLY A 306 17.89 -6.22 -12.94
C GLY A 306 16.74 -7.14 -13.38
N SER A 307 16.97 -8.00 -14.39
CA SER A 307 15.96 -8.96 -14.85
C SER A 307 15.52 -9.95 -13.77
N MET A 308 16.44 -10.39 -12.90
CA MET A 308 16.08 -11.21 -11.74
C MET A 308 15.26 -10.39 -10.73
N GLY A 309 15.59 -9.11 -10.56
CA GLY A 309 14.78 -8.14 -9.80
C GLY A 309 13.30 -8.16 -10.22
N GLU A 310 13.03 -7.94 -11.51
CA GLU A 310 11.67 -8.03 -12.08
C GLU A 310 11.01 -9.39 -11.79
N GLY A 311 11.75 -10.48 -12.02
CA GLY A 311 11.22 -11.84 -11.83
C GLY A 311 10.91 -12.18 -10.38
N TRP A 312 11.70 -11.69 -9.41
CA TRP A 312 11.37 -11.83 -7.99
C TRP A 312 10.16 -10.99 -7.61
N SER A 313 10.03 -9.79 -8.17
CA SER A 313 8.88 -8.92 -7.94
C SER A 313 7.57 -9.58 -8.36
N ASP A 314 7.51 -10.14 -9.56
CA ASP A 314 6.36 -10.92 -10.03
C ASP A 314 6.13 -12.17 -9.15
N PHE A 315 7.20 -12.89 -8.79
CA PHE A 315 7.09 -14.10 -7.98
C PHE A 315 6.49 -13.84 -6.60
N TYR A 316 6.91 -12.76 -5.91
CA TYR A 316 6.37 -12.42 -4.60
C TYR A 316 4.93 -11.93 -4.68
N ALA A 317 4.58 -11.13 -5.69
CA ALA A 317 3.19 -10.72 -5.94
C ALA A 317 2.29 -11.95 -6.08
N LEU A 318 2.66 -12.87 -6.98
CA LEU A 318 1.90 -14.10 -7.20
C LEU A 318 1.85 -15.00 -5.96
N SER A 319 2.97 -15.21 -5.28
CA SER A 319 3.04 -16.15 -4.15
C SER A 319 2.29 -15.66 -2.91
N LEU A 320 2.26 -14.35 -2.67
CA LEU A 320 1.60 -13.78 -1.49
C LEU A 320 0.09 -13.61 -1.68
N LEU A 321 -0.35 -13.30 -2.90
CA LEU A 321 -1.76 -13.17 -3.24
C LEU A 321 -2.45 -14.53 -3.41
N ASN A 322 -1.77 -15.55 -3.94
CA ASN A 322 -2.33 -16.90 -4.10
C ASN A 322 -2.03 -17.78 -2.88
N ASN A 323 -2.56 -17.41 -1.72
CA ASN A 323 -2.23 -18.05 -0.45
C ASN A 323 -3.22 -19.15 0.00
N SER A 324 -4.14 -19.55 -0.88
CA SER A 324 -5.11 -20.59 -0.61
C SER A 324 -4.74 -21.90 -1.31
N ASN A 325 -4.99 -23.05 -0.68
CA ASN A 325 -4.85 -24.35 -1.34
C ASN A 325 -5.91 -24.58 -2.46
N ALA A 326 -6.80 -23.61 -2.70
CA ALA A 326 -7.81 -23.67 -3.75
C ALA A 326 -7.27 -23.17 -5.10
N ASP A 327 -6.16 -22.43 -5.10
CA ASP A 327 -5.55 -21.90 -6.32
C ASP A 327 -4.79 -23.00 -7.06
N ASP A 328 -5.01 -23.12 -8.38
CA ASP A 328 -4.34 -24.11 -9.22
C ASP A 328 -2.94 -23.59 -9.60
N PRO A 329 -1.84 -24.20 -9.13
CA PRO A 329 -0.50 -23.77 -9.50
C PRO A 329 -0.19 -23.93 -10.99
N ASN A 330 -1.01 -24.65 -11.75
CA ASN A 330 -0.91 -24.79 -13.21
C ASN A 330 -1.86 -23.84 -13.96
N GLY A 331 -2.61 -23.01 -13.25
CA GLY A 331 -3.48 -21.99 -13.83
C GLY A 331 -2.70 -20.84 -14.46
N ASN A 332 -3.38 -20.01 -15.24
CA ASN A 332 -2.78 -18.76 -15.72
C ASN A 332 -3.03 -17.66 -14.70
N TYR A 333 -1.98 -16.90 -14.43
CA TYR A 333 -2.01 -15.72 -13.57
C TYR A 333 -1.60 -14.54 -14.43
N ALA A 334 -2.51 -13.60 -14.59
CA ALA A 334 -2.18 -12.36 -15.27
C ALA A 334 -1.40 -11.45 -14.32
N THR A 335 -0.61 -10.54 -14.86
CA THR A 335 0.03 -9.45 -14.10
C THR A 335 -0.70 -8.16 -14.42
N GLY A 336 -1.11 -7.42 -13.38
CA GLY A 336 -1.75 -6.11 -13.51
C GLY A 336 -3.04 -6.16 -14.33
N ALA A 337 -3.81 -7.24 -14.23
CA ALA A 337 -4.95 -7.51 -15.12
C ALA A 337 -6.03 -6.41 -15.07
N TYR A 338 -6.17 -5.76 -13.91
CA TYR A 338 -7.11 -4.66 -13.73
C TYR A 338 -6.56 -3.36 -14.30
N ALA A 339 -5.31 -3.02 -13.97
CA ALA A 339 -4.69 -1.77 -14.39
C ALA A 339 -4.46 -1.72 -15.92
N THR A 340 -4.11 -2.87 -16.51
CA THR A 340 -3.80 -2.99 -17.94
C THR A 340 -5.00 -3.36 -18.82
N TYR A 341 -6.20 -3.51 -18.23
CA TYR A 341 -7.41 -3.85 -18.98
C TYR A 341 -7.64 -2.87 -20.12
N LYS A 342 -7.62 -3.34 -21.37
CA LYS A 342 -7.75 -2.51 -22.59
C LYS A 342 -6.84 -1.26 -22.62
N LEU A 343 -5.75 -1.27 -21.87
CA LEU A 343 -4.65 -0.35 -22.10
C LEU A 343 -4.18 -0.58 -23.54
N ALA A 344 -4.11 0.49 -24.33
CA ALA A 344 -4.02 0.44 -25.80
C ALA A 344 -3.15 -0.72 -26.32
N THR A 345 -3.61 -1.39 -27.38
CA THR A 345 -2.98 -2.58 -27.99
C THR A 345 -1.46 -2.47 -28.00
N LEU A 346 -0.79 -3.30 -27.21
CA LEU A 346 0.62 -3.66 -27.41
C LEU A 346 0.85 -4.12 -28.86
#